data_AF-A0A3N5XAH6-F1
#
_entry.id   AF-A0A3N5XAH6-F1
#
_cell.length_a   1.000
_cell.length_b   1.000
_cell.length_c   1.000
_cell.angle_alpha   90.00
_cell.angle_beta   90.00
_cell.angle_gamma   90.00
#
_symmetry.space_group_name_H-M   'P 1'
#
loop_
_entity.id
_entity.type
_entity.pdbx_description
1 polymer ?
#
loop_
_entity_poly.entity_id
_entity_poly.type
_entity_poly.pdbx_seq_one_letter_code
_entity_poly.pdbx_strand_id
1 'polypeptide(L)'
;MNILLHVPDNQITNNFLPQLWPFLLESLTPGEHQVTIVDGNVVHWGEEQIVQFVRDQKVDLVGMGFMTRMAQKAYRLGRAIRTETGVPVVFGGPHVTAVPG
;
A
#
# COMPACT_ATOMS: atom_id res chain seq x y z
N MET A 1 6.54 -14.80 4.51
CA MET A 1 6.94 -13.48 3.94
C MET A 1 6.35 -12.38 4.79
N ASN A 2 7.02 -11.24 4.87
CA ASN A 2 6.52 -10.03 5.50
C ASN A 2 5.85 -9.17 4.41
N ILE A 3 4.53 -9.03 4.45
CA ILE A 3 3.72 -8.35 3.44
C ILE A 3 3.21 -7.03 4.02
N LEU A 4 3.48 -5.93 3.33
CA LEU A 4 2.87 -4.64 3.62
C LEU A 4 1.67 -4.42 2.71
N LEU A 5 0.48 -4.27 3.30
CA LEU A 5 -0.70 -3.78 2.60
C LEU A 5 -0.85 -2.29 2.91
N HIS A 6 -0.45 -1.45 1.96
CA HIS A 6 -0.51 0.00 2.12
C HIS A 6 -1.74 0.58 1.43
N VAL A 7 -2.54 1.34 2.18
CA VAL A 7 -3.62 2.16 1.62
C VAL A 7 -3.06 3.57 1.40
N PRO A 8 -2.95 4.05 0.15
CA PRO A 8 -2.49 5.40 -0.10
C PRO A 8 -3.41 6.43 0.56
N ASP A 9 -2.80 7.46 1.13
CA ASP A 9 -3.50 8.62 1.64
C ASP A 9 -4.32 9.29 0.53
N ASN A 10 -5.62 9.41 0.77
CA ASN A 10 -6.52 9.92 -0.22
C ASN A 10 -6.55 11.44 -0.27
N GLN A 11 -5.96 12.18 0.67
CA GLN A 11 -5.93 13.65 0.81
C GLN A 11 -7.29 14.33 1.07
N ILE A 12 -8.29 13.60 1.58
CA ILE A 12 -9.54 14.17 2.10
C ILE A 12 -9.42 14.21 3.61
N THR A 13 -9.47 15.41 4.17
CA THR A 13 -9.69 15.60 5.61
C THR A 13 -11.08 15.07 5.97
N ASN A 14 -11.16 14.27 7.04
CA ASN A 14 -12.40 13.62 7.51
C ASN A 14 -13.03 12.64 6.49
N ASN A 15 -12.22 11.86 5.77
CA ASN A 15 -12.77 10.74 5.01
C ASN A 15 -13.26 9.62 5.96
N PHE A 16 -14.57 9.36 5.95
CA PHE A 16 -15.20 8.32 6.77
C PHE A 16 -15.36 6.97 6.06
N LEU A 17 -14.90 6.84 4.82
CA LEU A 17 -14.99 5.59 4.08
C LEU A 17 -13.71 4.76 4.29
N PRO A 18 -13.74 3.71 5.13
CA PRO A 18 -12.59 2.83 5.32
C PRO A 18 -12.38 1.98 4.06
N GLN A 19 -11.11 1.77 3.70
CA GLN A 19 -10.79 0.78 2.68
C GLN A 19 -10.72 -0.60 3.32
N LEU A 20 -11.65 -1.48 2.94
CA LEU A 20 -11.79 -2.80 3.57
C LEU A 20 -10.94 -3.90 2.92
N TRP A 21 -10.43 -3.66 1.71
CA TRP A 21 -9.65 -4.64 0.97
C TRP A 21 -8.40 -5.14 1.72
N PRO A 22 -7.65 -4.33 2.53
CA PRO A 22 -6.47 -4.84 3.22
C PRO A 22 -6.82 -5.92 4.24
N PHE A 23 -7.90 -5.71 5.00
CA PHE A 23 -8.38 -6.65 6.02
C PHE A 23 -8.89 -7.96 5.41
N LEU A 24 -9.56 -7.86 4.25
CA LEU A 24 -9.98 -9.05 3.52
C LEU A 24 -8.76 -9.86 3.04
N LEU A 25 -7.76 -9.19 2.46
CA LEU A 25 -6.54 -9.88 2.01
C LEU A 25 -5.77 -10.46 3.19
N GLU A 26 -5.63 -9.74 4.30
CA GLU A 26 -5.04 -10.27 5.54
C GLU A 26 -5.75 -11.55 5.99
N SER A 27 -7.09 -11.55 6.03
CA SER A 27 -7.88 -12.72 6.45
C SER A 27 -7.73 -13.95 5.54
N LEU A 28 -7.42 -13.71 4.25
CA LEU A 28 -7.25 -14.75 3.24
C LEU A 28 -5.78 -15.14 3.05
N THR A 29 -4.85 -14.39 3.62
CA THR A 29 -3.42 -14.66 3.49
C THR A 29 -3.07 -15.89 4.33
N PRO A 30 -2.38 -16.90 3.76
CA PRO A 30 -1.92 -18.05 4.53
C PRO A 30 -1.09 -17.64 5.74
N GLY A 31 -1.29 -18.29 6.89
CA GLY A 31 -0.68 -17.90 8.17
C GLY A 31 0.85 -17.99 8.25
N GLU A 32 1.51 -18.56 7.23
CA GLU A 32 2.97 -18.52 7.07
C GLU A 32 3.51 -17.15 6.62
N HIS A 33 2.62 -16.25 6.18
CA HIS A 33 2.96 -14.86 5.86
C HIS A 33 2.45 -13.93 6.97
N GLN A 34 3.29 -12.95 7.32
CA GLN A 34 2.92 -11.88 8.25
C GLN A 34 2.44 -10.70 7.43
N VAL A 35 1.26 -10.17 7.77
CA VAL A 35 0.67 -9.03 7.09
C VAL A 35 0.69 -7.83 8.03
N THR A 36 1.16 -6.70 7.52
CA THR A 36 1.07 -5.40 8.20
C THR A 36 0.25 -4.45 7.34
N ILE A 37 -0.76 -3.83 7.94
CA ILE A 37 -1.61 -2.84 7.27
C ILE A 37 -1.17 -1.44 7.69
N VAL A 38 -0.91 -0.56 6.71
CA VAL A 38 -0.67 0.86 6.95
C VAL A 38 -1.68 1.67 6.16
N ASP A 39 -2.58 2.32 6.88
CA ASP A 39 -3.56 3.23 6.27
C ASP A 39 -3.04 4.67 6.25
N GLY A 40 -2.73 5.17 5.06
CA GLY A 40 -2.27 6.53 4.83
C GLY A 40 -3.29 7.63 5.19
N ASN A 41 -4.56 7.26 5.37
CA ASN A 41 -5.61 8.17 5.85
C ASN A 41 -5.60 8.30 7.38
N VAL A 42 -4.98 7.36 8.09
CA VAL A 42 -4.82 7.38 9.57
C VAL A 42 -3.42 7.88 9.93
N VAL A 43 -2.40 7.41 9.22
CA VAL A 43 -1.00 7.73 9.47
C VAL A 43 -0.42 8.39 8.21
N HIS A 44 -0.24 9.71 8.27
CA HIS A 44 0.22 10.50 7.13
C HIS A 44 1.74 10.46 6.94
N TRP A 45 2.26 9.31 6.53
CA TRP A 45 3.68 9.17 6.17
C TRP A 45 3.97 9.68 4.75
N GLY A 46 5.13 10.34 4.62
CA GLY A 46 5.75 10.65 3.33
C GLY A 46 6.38 9.42 2.68
N GLU A 47 6.79 9.57 1.42
CA GLU A 47 7.39 8.47 0.63
C GLU A 47 8.64 7.89 1.32
N GLU A 48 9.55 8.75 1.78
CA GLU A 48 10.78 8.34 2.49
C GLU A 48 10.50 7.54 3.77
N GLN A 49 9.47 7.93 4.53
CA GLN A 49 9.10 7.23 5.77
C GLN A 49 8.55 5.84 5.48
N ILE A 50 7.76 5.68 4.41
CA ILE A 50 7.25 4.38 3.99
C ILE A 50 8.39 3.50 3.46
N VAL A 51 9.32 4.07 2.67
CA VAL A 51 10.51 3.35 2.20
C VAL A 51 11.37 2.88 3.39
N GLN A 52 11.58 3.74 4.38
CA GLN A 52 12.34 3.36 5.57
C GLN A 52 11.61 2.26 6.35
N PHE A 53 10.29 2.36 6.51
CA PHE A 53 9.49 1.31 7.12
C PHE A 53 9.63 -0.05 6.41
N VAL A 54 9.60 -0.05 5.07
CA VAL A 54 9.82 -1.25 4.25
C VAL A 54 11.18 -1.91 4.56
N ARG A 55 12.24 -1.11 4.73
CA ARG A 55 13.57 -1.60 5.11
C ARG A 55 13.60 -2.15 6.53
N ASP A 56 13.09 -1.38 7.49
CA ASP A 56 13.17 -1.69 8.92
C ASP A 56 12.37 -2.95 9.26
N GLN A 57 11.19 -3.10 8.66
CA GLN A 57 10.31 -4.26 8.85
C GLN A 57 10.67 -5.45 7.95
N LYS A 58 11.73 -5.33 7.13
CA LYS A 58 12.17 -6.37 6.19
C LYS A 58 11.00 -6.87 5.34
N VAL A 59 10.27 -5.95 4.74
CA VAL A 59 9.10 -6.28 3.91
C VAL A 59 9.56 -6.97 2.63
N ASP A 60 8.95 -8.10 2.31
CA ASP A 60 9.26 -8.91 1.13
C ASP A 60 8.32 -8.59 -0.06
N LEU A 61 7.14 -8.01 0.21
CA LEU A 61 6.13 -7.67 -0.79
C LEU A 61 5.28 -6.49 -0.33
N VAL A 62 5.03 -5.54 -1.23
CA VAL A 62 4.07 -4.44 -0.98
C VAL A 62 2.86 -4.60 -1.89
N GLY A 63 1.67 -4.68 -1.28
CA GLY A 63 0.38 -4.59 -1.97
C GLY A 63 -0.24 -3.21 -1.79
N MET A 64 -0.73 -2.61 -2.88
CA MET A 64 -1.43 -1.32 -2.84
C MET A 64 -2.71 -1.36 -3.68
N GLY A 65 -3.85 -1.20 -3.01
CA GLY A 65 -5.16 -0.96 -3.62
C GLY A 65 -5.55 0.51 -3.49
N PHE A 66 -6.04 1.12 -4.57
CA PHE A 66 -6.42 2.53 -4.55
C PHE A 66 -7.48 2.90 -5.59
N MET A 67 -8.20 3.99 -5.31
CA MET A 67 -9.13 4.67 -6.22
C MET A 67 -8.39 5.69 -7.08
N THR A 68 -9.02 6.12 -8.19
CA THR A 68 -8.43 7.03 -9.20
C THR A 68 -7.78 8.27 -8.62
N ARG A 69 -8.36 8.88 -7.58
CA ARG A 69 -7.82 10.11 -6.97
C ARG A 69 -6.45 9.91 -6.31
N MET A 70 -6.17 8.71 -5.83
CA MET A 70 -4.90 8.35 -5.18
C MET A 70 -3.84 7.90 -6.20
N ALA A 71 -4.21 7.68 -7.47
CA ALA A 71 -3.39 6.96 -8.44
C ALA A 71 -1.99 7.55 -8.62
N GLN A 72 -1.89 8.88 -8.82
CA GLN A 72 -0.60 9.53 -9.00
C GLN A 72 0.33 9.32 -7.79
N LYS A 73 -0.19 9.46 -6.56
CA LYS A 73 0.57 9.27 -5.33
C LYS A 73 0.98 7.79 -5.17
N ALA A 74 0.06 6.87 -5.42
CA ALA A 74 0.31 5.44 -5.33
C ALA A 74 1.38 4.96 -6.32
N TYR A 75 1.32 5.42 -7.58
CA TYR A 75 2.33 5.08 -8.58
C TYR A 75 3.70 5.68 -8.28
N ARG A 76 3.77 6.92 -7.77
CA ARG A 76 5.04 7.52 -7.30
C ARG A 76 5.64 6.73 -6.14
N LEU A 77 4.84 6.45 -5.12
CA LEU A 77 5.27 5.67 -3.97
C LEU A 77 5.73 4.27 -4.38
N GLY A 78 4.97 3.56 -5.21
CA GLY A 78 5.36 2.23 -5.68
C GLY A 78 6.64 2.24 -6.50
N ARG A 79 6.88 3.30 -7.28
CA ARG A 79 8.16 3.52 -7.96
C ARG A 79 9.29 3.76 -6.95
N ALA A 80 9.09 4.61 -5.95
CA ALA A 80 10.09 4.90 -4.91
C ALA A 80 10.48 3.62 -4.16
N ILE A 81 9.49 2.88 -3.63
CA ILE A 81 9.69 1.59 -2.95
C ILE A 81 10.52 0.64 -3.81
N ARG A 82 10.08 0.38 -5.05
CA ARG A 82 10.77 -0.55 -5.95
C ARG A 82 12.20 -0.11 -6.26
N THR A 83 12.40 1.19 -6.50
CA THR A 83 13.71 1.74 -6.89
C THR A 83 14.69 1.74 -5.72
N GLU A 84 14.22 2.04 -4.52
CA GLU A 84 15.08 2.23 -3.35
C GLU A 84 15.32 0.93 -2.56
N THR A 85 14.36 0.01 -2.56
CA THR A 85 14.42 -1.21 -1.74
C THR A 85 14.55 -2.49 -2.55
N GLY A 86 14.21 -2.45 -3.85
CA GLY A 86 14.13 -3.64 -4.69
C GLY A 86 12.92 -4.54 -4.41
N VAL A 87 12.09 -4.21 -3.41
CA VAL A 87 10.92 -5.00 -3.04
C VAL A 87 9.85 -4.95 -4.14
N PRO A 88 9.26 -6.08 -4.53
CA PRO A 88 8.17 -6.10 -5.49
C PRO A 88 6.95 -5.35 -4.97
N VAL A 89 6.33 -4.58 -5.87
CA VAL A 89 5.11 -3.82 -5.59
C VAL A 89 4.00 -4.30 -6.51
N VAL A 90 2.87 -4.71 -5.94
CA VAL A 90 1.68 -5.17 -6.66
C VAL A 90 0.56 -4.17 -6.46
N PHE A 91 0.00 -3.70 -7.57
CA PHE A 91 -1.13 -2.80 -7.57
C PHE A 91 -2.44 -3.55 -7.83
N GLY A 92 -3.52 -3.11 -7.19
CA GLY A 92 -4.86 -3.70 -7.38
C GLY A 92 -5.99 -2.70 -7.14
N GLY A 93 -7.22 -3.22 -7.18
CA GLY A 93 -8.42 -2.42 -6.99
C GLY A 93 -8.97 -1.79 -8.28
N PRO A 94 -10.12 -1.10 -8.20
CA PRO A 94 -10.94 -0.75 -9.35
C PRO A 94 -10.24 0.20 -10.33
N HIS A 95 -9.42 1.13 -9.85
CA HIS A 95 -8.65 2.01 -10.74
C HIS A 95 -7.65 1.21 -11.57
N VAL A 96 -6.83 0.40 -10.92
CA VAL A 96 -5.77 -0.40 -11.56
C VAL A 96 -6.36 -1.40 -12.54
N THR A 97 -7.52 -1.99 -12.22
CA THR A 97 -8.24 -2.89 -13.13
C THR A 97 -8.79 -2.16 -14.35
N ALA A 98 -9.35 -0.96 -14.18
CA ALA A 98 -9.96 -0.20 -15.28
C ALA A 98 -8.91 0.50 -16.17
N VAL A 99 -7.85 1.04 -15.56
CA VAL A 99 -6.80 1.82 -16.22
C VAL A 99 -5.44 1.49 -15.57
N PRO A 100 -4.79 0.37 -15.96
CA PRO A 100 -3.45 0.06 -15.48
C PRO A 100 -2.46 1.12 -15.98
N GLY A 101 -1.65 1.66 -15.06
CA GLY A 101 -0.64 2.69 -15.31
C GLY A 101 0.80 2.18 -15.33
#